data_AF-A0A519QEV1-F1
#
_entry.id   AF-A0A519QEV1-F1
#
_cell.length_a   1.000
_cell.length_b   1.000
_cell.length_c   1.000
_cell.angle_alpha   90.00
_cell.angle_beta   90.00
_cell.angle_gamma   90.00
#
_symmetry.space_group_name_H-M   'P 1'
#
loop_
_entity.id
_entity.type
_entity.pdbx_description
1 polymer ?
#
loop_
_entity_poly.entity_id
_entity_poly.type
_entity_poly.pdbx_seq_one_letter_code
_entity_poly.pdbx_strand_id
1 'polypeptide(L)'
;WRWAGVPFFMRTGKRLPEKRTEIVIQFKPLPHSIFDRDDRGEVQANRMVIELQPEEDISLTVMNKKPGLDQRMQLQPIKMSLSWGVGGRGDTPPRRRIAYERLLLDALHGDSTLFVRRDEAEAAWKWVDEVSEAWADGDVKPQEYVAGTWGPDASDMLMARTGREWNSSDA
;
A
#
# COMPACT_ATOMS: atom_id res chain seq x y z
N TRP A 1 -15.91 -14.37 -2.78
CA TRP A 1 -16.96 -13.31 -2.73
C TRP A 1 -16.42 -11.99 -2.14
N ARG A 2 -15.72 -11.99 -1.00
CA ARG A 2 -15.22 -10.75 -0.36
C ARG A 2 -14.33 -9.89 -1.27
N TRP A 3 -13.48 -10.54 -2.08
CA TRP A 3 -12.54 -9.89 -3.00
C TRP A 3 -12.97 -9.93 -4.48
N ALA A 4 -14.23 -10.30 -4.76
CA ALA A 4 -14.69 -10.39 -6.14
C ALA A 4 -14.62 -9.00 -6.82
N GLY A 5 -13.90 -8.93 -7.95
CA GLY A 5 -13.71 -7.69 -8.71
C GLY A 5 -12.74 -6.67 -8.09
N VAL A 6 -12.01 -7.03 -7.03
CA VAL A 6 -10.98 -6.18 -6.42
C VAL A 6 -9.60 -6.65 -6.91
N PRO A 7 -8.90 -5.88 -7.76
CA PRO A 7 -7.56 -6.26 -8.21
C PRO A 7 -6.53 -6.07 -7.10
N PHE A 8 -5.58 -7.00 -7.00
CA PHE A 8 -4.39 -6.88 -6.17
C PHE A 8 -3.19 -6.60 -7.08
N PHE A 9 -2.45 -5.55 -6.75
CA PHE A 9 -1.22 -5.20 -7.45
C PHE A 9 -0.04 -5.43 -6.52
N MET A 10 1.02 -6.04 -7.03
CA MET A 10 2.26 -6.25 -6.31
C MET A 10 3.41 -5.70 -7.16
N ARG A 11 4.23 -4.85 -6.54
CA ARG A 11 5.44 -4.30 -7.16
C ARG A 11 6.61 -4.51 -6.23
N THR A 12 7.65 -5.15 -6.75
CA THR A 12 8.94 -5.33 -6.10
C THR A 12 10.03 -5.05 -7.12
N GLY A 13 11.13 -4.45 -6.68
CA GLY A 13 12.21 -4.06 -7.56
C GLY A 13 13.49 -3.75 -6.80
N LYS A 14 14.61 -3.78 -7.51
CA LYS A 14 15.91 -3.31 -7.03
C LYS A 14 16.25 -2.01 -7.74
N ARG A 15 17.16 -1.21 -7.20
CA ARG A 15 17.56 0.08 -7.82
C ARG A 15 16.36 1.00 -8.11
N LEU A 16 15.28 0.88 -7.34
CA LEU A 16 14.19 1.88 -7.29
C LEU A 16 14.69 3.14 -6.55
N PRO A 17 13.95 4.26 -6.56
CA PRO A 17 14.42 5.53 -6.00
C PRO A 17 14.68 5.44 -4.50
N GLU A 18 13.87 4.65 -3.79
CA GLU A 18 13.94 4.49 -2.33
C GLU A 18 13.65 3.05 -1.88
N LYS A 19 14.11 2.72 -0.67
CA LYS A 19 13.73 1.48 0.01
C LYS A 19 12.41 1.72 0.72
N ARG A 20 11.33 1.12 0.21
CA ARG A 20 9.99 1.22 0.79
C ARG A 20 9.32 -0.14 0.87
N THR A 21 8.57 -0.37 1.93
CA THR A 21 7.67 -1.53 2.06
C THR A 21 6.35 -1.01 2.60
N GLU A 22 5.31 -1.06 1.78
CA GLU A 22 4.01 -0.49 2.10
C GLU A 22 2.87 -1.35 1.59
N ILE A 23 1.70 -1.18 2.20
CA ILE A 23 0.43 -1.71 1.73
C ILE A 23 -0.51 -0.53 1.53
N VAL A 24 -0.99 -0.36 0.30
CA VAL A 24 -1.88 0.74 -0.08
C VAL A 24 -3.27 0.20 -0.39
N ILE A 25 -4.25 0.64 0.38
CA ILE A 25 -5.66 0.29 0.21
C ILE A 25 -6.39 1.51 -0.33
N GLN A 26 -6.75 1.46 -1.61
CA GLN A 26 -7.57 2.47 -2.26
C GLN A 26 -9.05 2.11 -2.12
N PHE A 27 -9.82 2.94 -1.42
CA PHE A 27 -11.27 2.76 -1.31
C PHE A 27 -11.95 3.18 -2.61
N LYS A 28 -13.18 2.68 -2.82
CA LYS A 28 -14.01 3.10 -3.95
C LYS A 28 -14.36 4.59 -3.80
N PRO A 29 -14.48 5.34 -4.92
CA PRO A 29 -14.98 6.71 -4.86
C PRO A 29 -16.42 6.75 -4.32
N LEU A 30 -16.81 7.88 -3.74
CA LEU A 30 -18.18 8.06 -3.25
C LEU A 30 -19.17 8.00 -4.44
N PRO A 31 -20.11 7.03 -4.46
CA PRO A 31 -21.04 6.87 -5.60
C PRO A 31 -22.04 8.02 -5.70
N HIS A 32 -22.47 8.54 -4.54
CA HIS A 32 -23.33 9.71 -4.43
C HIS A 32 -22.70 10.65 -3.41
N SER A 33 -22.46 11.88 -3.83
CA SER A 33 -22.12 12.95 -2.90
C SER A 33 -23.30 13.90 -2.80
N ILE A 34 -23.48 14.50 -1.63
CA ILE A 34 -24.58 15.40 -1.27
C ILE A 34 -24.21 16.89 -1.41
N PHE A 35 -22.97 17.19 -1.77
CA PHE A 35 -22.46 18.56 -1.93
C PHE A 35 -22.82 19.09 -3.33
N ASP A 36 -22.61 20.34 -3.74
CA ASP A 36 -22.88 20.73 -5.15
C ASP A 36 -21.65 20.53 -6.05
N ARG A 37 -21.85 20.16 -7.33
CA ARG A 37 -20.74 19.84 -8.25
C ARG A 37 -19.72 20.99 -8.39
N ASP A 38 -20.19 22.23 -8.36
CA ASP A 38 -19.34 23.43 -8.44
C ASP A 38 -18.64 23.79 -7.12
N ASP A 39 -19.15 23.31 -5.98
CA ASP A 39 -18.63 23.67 -4.64
C ASP A 39 -17.72 22.59 -4.03
N ARG A 40 -17.71 21.38 -4.60
CA ARG A 40 -17.05 20.18 -4.05
C ARG A 40 -15.51 20.16 -4.13
N GLY A 41 -14.91 20.87 -5.09
CA GLY A 41 -13.52 20.61 -5.50
C GLY A 41 -13.33 19.19 -6.05
N GLU A 42 -12.08 18.75 -6.22
CA GLU A 42 -11.77 17.36 -6.59
C GLU A 42 -12.01 16.41 -5.41
N VAL A 43 -13.12 15.67 -5.45
CA VAL A 43 -13.42 14.63 -4.45
C VAL A 43 -12.54 13.41 -4.74
N GLN A 44 -11.53 13.22 -3.91
CA GLN A 44 -10.64 12.07 -3.99
C GLN A 44 -11.20 10.89 -3.18
N ALA A 45 -10.95 9.68 -3.67
CA ALA A 45 -11.33 8.48 -2.95
C ALA A 45 -10.38 8.24 -1.76
N ASN A 46 -10.94 7.84 -0.61
CA ASN A 46 -10.14 7.58 0.59
C ASN A 46 -9.00 6.59 0.31
N ARG A 47 -7.88 6.77 0.98
CA ARG A 47 -6.70 5.89 0.85
C ARG A 47 -6.12 5.60 2.22
N MET A 48 -5.87 4.32 2.51
CA MET A 48 -5.13 3.89 3.69
C MET A 48 -3.76 3.39 3.25
N VAL A 49 -2.70 3.90 3.87
CA VAL A 49 -1.32 3.49 3.61
C VAL A 49 -0.75 2.94 4.91
N ILE A 50 -0.30 1.69 4.88
CA ILE A 50 0.40 1.02 5.97
C ILE A 50 1.86 0.92 5.54
N GLU A 51 2.71 1.78 6.08
CA GLU A 51 4.15 1.76 5.84
C GLU A 51 4.83 0.87 6.90
N LEU A 52 5.59 -0.12 6.43
CA LEU A 52 6.29 -1.09 7.27
C LEU A 52 7.79 -0.76 7.39
N GLN A 53 8.37 -0.23 6.32
CA GLN A 53 9.77 0.23 6.24
C GLN A 53 9.87 1.40 5.27
N PRO A 54 10.71 2.41 5.53
CA PRO A 54 11.72 2.47 6.60
C PRO A 54 11.14 2.77 7.99
N GLU A 55 10.20 3.72 8.05
CA GLU A 55 9.47 4.11 9.25
C GLU A 55 8.10 3.44 9.26
N GLU A 56 7.65 3.03 10.45
CA GLU A 56 6.35 2.39 10.62
C GLU A 56 5.28 3.46 10.87
N ASP A 57 4.38 3.63 9.91
CA ASP A 57 3.25 4.58 9.99
C ASP A 57 2.00 3.95 9.39
N ILE A 58 0.86 4.25 9.99
CA ILE A 58 -0.44 3.97 9.38
C ILE A 58 -1.10 5.31 9.13
N SER A 59 -1.37 5.61 7.87
CA SER A 59 -2.06 6.83 7.49
C SER A 59 -3.37 6.55 6.76
N LEU A 60 -4.37 7.38 7.05
CA LEU A 60 -5.68 7.37 6.40
C LEU A 60 -5.97 8.77 5.86
N THR A 61 -6.06 8.87 4.54
CA THR A 61 -6.48 10.08 3.84
C THR A 61 -7.99 10.04 3.64
N VAL A 62 -8.68 11.05 4.17
CA VAL A 62 -10.13 11.25 4.04
C VAL A 62 -10.45 12.68 3.62
N MET A 63 -11.62 12.88 3.02
CA MET A 63 -12.11 14.22 2.70
C MET A 63 -12.75 14.87 3.93
N ASN A 64 -12.33 16.10 4.27
CA ASN A 64 -12.91 16.91 5.34
C ASN A 64 -13.38 18.27 4.79
N LYS A 65 -14.35 18.89 5.46
CA LYS A 65 -14.76 20.26 5.16
C LYS A 65 -13.58 21.21 5.37
N LYS A 66 -13.31 22.07 4.37
CA LYS A 66 -12.36 23.16 4.49
C LYS A 66 -12.87 24.17 5.52
N PRO A 67 -12.12 24.45 6.61
CA PRO A 67 -12.50 25.48 7.56
C PRO A 67 -12.59 26.85 6.88
N GLY A 68 -13.69 27.56 7.06
CA GLY A 68 -13.91 28.86 6.43
C GLY A 68 -15.29 29.44 6.76
N LEU A 69 -15.41 30.76 6.61
CA LEU A 69 -16.67 31.50 6.75
C LEU A 69 -17.50 31.54 5.46
N ASP A 70 -16.98 30.92 4.39
CA ASP A 70 -17.67 30.83 3.11
C ASP A 70 -18.93 29.95 3.25
N GLN A 71 -20.00 30.31 2.54
CA GLN A 71 -21.24 29.55 2.50
C GLN A 71 -21.07 28.25 1.68
N ARG A 72 -20.04 28.19 0.83
CA ARG A 72 -19.73 27.04 -0.03
C ARG A 72 -19.07 25.90 0.75
N MET A 73 -19.58 24.68 0.55
CA MET A 73 -19.07 23.46 1.21
C MET A 73 -17.89 22.86 0.42
N GLN A 74 -16.73 23.51 0.50
CA GLN A 74 -15.49 22.99 -0.10
C GLN A 74 -14.91 21.85 0.74
N LEU A 75 -14.48 20.78 0.07
CA LEU A 75 -13.78 19.65 0.69
C LEU A 75 -12.28 19.75 0.44
N GLN A 76 -11.49 19.28 1.40
CA GLN A 76 -10.04 19.12 1.29
C GLN A 76 -9.62 17.76 1.84
N PRO A 77 -8.63 17.08 1.24
CA PRO A 77 -8.08 15.86 1.82
C PRO A 77 -7.34 16.20 3.12
N ILE A 78 -7.57 15.41 4.16
CA ILE A 78 -6.79 15.42 5.39
C ILE A 78 -6.12 14.05 5.57
N LYS A 79 -4.84 14.05 5.94
CA LYS A 79 -4.08 12.85 6.28
C LYS A 79 -4.07 12.69 7.79
N MET A 80 -4.66 11.62 8.29
CA MET A 80 -4.55 11.20 9.69
C MET A 80 -3.44 10.15 9.77
N SER A 81 -2.36 10.43 10.51
CA SER A 81 -1.24 9.49 10.71
C SER A 81 -1.25 8.98 12.15
N LEU A 82 -0.96 7.69 12.29
CA LEU A 82 -0.70 7.00 13.54
C LEU A 82 0.72 6.46 13.47
N SER A 83 1.68 7.32 13.81
CA SER A 83 3.09 6.95 13.91
C SER A 83 3.39 6.40 15.30
N TRP A 84 4.05 5.25 15.35
CA TRP A 84 4.50 4.67 16.62
C TRP A 84 5.69 5.47 17.15
N GLY A 85 5.53 6.16 18.28
CA GLY A 85 6.61 6.92 18.94
C GLY A 85 6.45 8.44 18.99
N VAL A 86 5.37 9.02 18.45
CA VAL A 86 5.15 10.49 18.47
C VAL A 86 4.11 10.93 19.52
N GLY A 87 3.36 9.99 20.10
CA GLY A 87 2.26 10.29 21.02
C GLY A 87 2.51 9.90 22.47
N GLY A 88 3.29 10.69 23.23
CA GLY A 88 3.20 10.69 24.69
C GLY A 88 4.52 10.77 25.46
N ARG A 89 4.81 11.96 26.00
CA ARG A 89 5.60 12.24 27.21
C ARG A 89 6.68 11.21 27.59
N GLY A 90 7.91 11.46 27.16
CA GLY A 90 9.12 11.05 27.91
C GLY A 90 9.63 9.62 27.72
N ASP A 91 8.87 8.72 27.09
CA ASP A 91 9.38 7.38 26.80
C ASP A 91 10.18 7.36 25.50
N THR A 92 11.44 6.91 25.60
CA THR A 92 12.27 6.57 24.45
C THR A 92 11.46 5.62 23.55
N PRO A 93 11.42 5.83 22.21
CA PRO A 93 10.69 4.93 21.34
C PRO A 93 11.12 3.49 21.63
N PRO A 94 10.17 2.56 21.83
CA PRO A 94 10.51 1.21 22.21
C PRO A 94 11.48 0.65 21.17
N ARG A 95 12.59 0.07 21.64
CA ARG A 95 13.62 -0.51 20.77
C ARG A 95 12.95 -1.37 19.71
N ARG A 96 13.17 -1.05 18.43
CA ARG A 96 12.71 -1.86 17.31
C ARG A 96 13.26 -3.27 17.50
N ARG A 97 12.40 -4.21 17.86
CA ARG A 97 12.78 -5.62 18.03
C ARG A 97 13.11 -6.17 16.66
N ILE A 98 14.23 -6.89 16.58
CA ILE A 98 14.61 -7.58 15.34
C ILE A 98 13.55 -8.67 15.09
N ALA A 99 13.09 -8.83 13.85
CA ALA A 99 12.02 -9.77 13.51
C ALA A 99 12.25 -11.19 14.06
N TYR A 100 13.52 -11.63 14.10
CA TYR A 100 13.90 -12.94 14.65
C TYR A 100 13.68 -13.09 16.16
N GLU A 101 13.75 -12.02 16.96
CA GLU A 101 13.50 -12.10 18.40
C GLU A 101 12.07 -12.59 18.68
N ARG A 102 11.09 -12.03 17.94
CA ARG A 102 9.68 -12.40 18.07
C ARG A 102 9.46 -13.83 17.58
N LEU A 103 9.99 -14.19 16.41
CA LEU A 103 9.82 -15.52 15.85
C LEU A 103 10.41 -16.62 16.76
N LEU A 104 11.57 -16.38 17.36
CA LEU A 104 12.16 -17.33 18.30
C LEU A 104 11.31 -17.50 19.57
N LEU A 105 10.76 -16.40 20.11
CA LEU A 105 9.88 -16.45 21.26
C LEU A 105 8.59 -17.23 20.96
N ASP A 106 7.99 -16.99 19.80
CA ASP A 106 6.77 -17.67 19.37
C ASP A 106 7.02 -19.18 19.15
N ALA A 107 8.17 -19.55 18.58
CA ALA A 107 8.60 -20.95 18.45
C ALA A 107 8.75 -21.64 19.82
N LEU A 108 9.33 -20.97 20.82
CA LEU A 108 9.47 -21.51 22.18
C LEU A 108 8.11 -21.68 22.88
N HIS A 109 7.14 -20.82 22.60
CA HIS A 109 5.78 -20.94 23.12
C HIS A 109 4.89 -21.89 22.32
N GLY A 110 5.38 -22.46 21.20
CA GLY A 110 4.58 -23.29 20.31
C GLY A 110 3.50 -22.51 19.55
N ASP A 111 3.63 -21.18 19.45
CA ASP A 111 2.74 -20.33 18.65
C ASP A 111 3.18 -20.34 17.19
N SER A 112 2.32 -20.90 16.32
CA SER A 112 2.58 -21.03 14.89
C SER A 112 1.96 -19.90 14.05
N THR A 113 1.38 -18.87 14.67
CA THR A 113 0.61 -17.82 13.99
C THR A 113 1.42 -17.03 12.95
N LEU A 114 2.72 -16.81 13.20
CA LEU A 114 3.62 -16.06 12.30
C LEU A 114 4.50 -16.98 11.43
N PHE A 115 4.24 -18.28 11.42
CA PHE A 115 4.96 -19.24 10.61
C PHE A 115 4.12 -19.64 9.40
N VAL A 116 4.77 -19.73 8.24
CA VAL A 116 4.12 -20.17 7.01
C VAL A 116 3.77 -21.64 7.13
N ARG A 117 2.50 -21.98 6.89
CA ARG A 117 2.05 -23.37 6.90
C ARG A 117 2.46 -24.09 5.61
N ARG A 118 2.46 -25.42 5.66
CA ARG A 118 2.86 -26.24 4.51
C ARG A 118 1.95 -26.02 3.30
N ASP A 119 0.64 -26.04 3.50
CA ASP A 119 -0.37 -25.82 2.46
C ASP A 119 -0.30 -24.40 1.87
N GLU A 120 -0.02 -23.40 2.70
CA GLU A 120 0.23 -22.03 2.25
C GLU A 120 1.48 -21.94 1.36
N ALA A 121 2.57 -22.61 1.76
CA ALA A 121 3.80 -22.65 0.96
C ALA A 121 3.59 -23.38 -0.37
N GLU A 122 2.91 -24.52 -0.38
CA GLU A 122 2.59 -25.28 -1.60
C GLU A 122 1.71 -24.45 -2.56
N ALA A 123 0.72 -23.71 -2.05
CA ALA A 123 -0.12 -22.82 -2.86
C ALA A 123 0.67 -21.63 -3.43
N ALA A 124 1.57 -21.04 -2.64
CA ALA A 124 2.43 -19.95 -3.11
C ALA A 124 3.37 -20.42 -4.23
N TRP A 125 3.99 -21.59 -4.06
CA TRP A 125 4.85 -22.18 -5.10
C TRP A 125 4.09 -22.46 -6.38
N LYS A 126 2.90 -23.06 -6.30
CA LYS A 126 2.07 -23.29 -7.48
C LYS A 126 1.84 -22.01 -8.29
N TRP A 127 1.55 -20.89 -7.62
CA TRP A 127 1.35 -19.61 -8.31
C TRP A 127 2.65 -19.07 -8.95
N VAL A 128 3.79 -19.20 -8.26
CA VAL A 128 5.10 -18.78 -8.79
C VAL A 128 5.51 -19.62 -10.00
N ASP A 129 5.30 -20.94 -9.92
CA ASP A 129 5.63 -21.88 -10.99
C ASP A 129 4.83 -21.57 -12.25
N GLU A 130 3.50 -21.36 -12.14
CA GLU A 130 2.63 -20.99 -13.26
C GLU A 130 3.11 -19.68 -13.95
N VAL A 131 3.54 -18.68 -13.18
CA VAL A 131 4.07 -17.41 -13.73
C VAL A 131 5.43 -17.63 -14.39
N SER A 132 6.30 -18.42 -13.78
CA SER A 132 7.64 -18.72 -14.29
C SER A 132 7.58 -19.52 -15.59
N GLU A 133 6.71 -20.52 -15.68
CA GLU A 133 6.48 -21.31 -16.89
C GLU A 133 5.96 -20.42 -18.03
N ALA A 134 4.96 -19.58 -17.76
CA ALA A 134 4.43 -18.65 -18.76
C ALA A 134 5.49 -17.67 -19.31
N TRP A 135 6.45 -17.25 -18.48
CA TRP A 135 7.56 -16.40 -18.92
C TRP A 135 8.57 -17.15 -19.78
N ALA A 136 8.86 -18.40 -19.44
CA ALA A 136 9.75 -19.25 -20.21
C ALA A 136 9.17 -19.58 -21.60
N ASP A 137 7.87 -19.92 -21.66
CA ASP A 137 7.18 -20.25 -22.90
C ASP A 137 6.97 -19.03 -23.81
N GLY A 138 6.72 -17.86 -23.22
CA GLY A 138 6.45 -16.63 -23.95
C GLY A 138 7.67 -15.88 -24.47
N ASP A 139 8.90 -16.34 -24.17
CA ASP A 139 10.17 -15.62 -24.42
C ASP A 139 10.09 -14.14 -23.97
N VAL A 140 9.41 -13.88 -22.85
CA VAL A 140 9.15 -12.53 -22.35
C VAL A 140 10.40 -12.03 -21.65
N LYS A 141 11.06 -11.04 -22.25
CA LYS A 141 12.21 -10.37 -21.64
C LYS A 141 11.77 -9.30 -20.62
N PRO A 142 12.46 -9.18 -19.47
CA PRO A 142 12.23 -8.07 -18.55
C PRO A 142 12.41 -6.74 -19.27
N GLN A 143 11.50 -5.81 -19.01
CA GLN A 143 11.65 -4.44 -19.51
C GLN A 143 12.73 -3.70 -18.71
N GLU A 144 13.58 -2.98 -19.42
CA GLU A 144 14.60 -2.14 -18.81
C GLU A 144 14.00 -0.86 -18.24
N TYR A 145 14.65 -0.35 -17.19
CA TYR A 145 14.33 0.94 -16.59
C TYR A 145 15.61 1.55 -16.03
N VAL A 146 15.63 2.87 -15.95
CA VAL A 146 16.78 3.61 -15.43
C VAL A 146 16.87 3.41 -13.91
N ALA A 147 18.08 3.16 -13.40
CA ALA A 147 18.29 3.05 -11.96
C ALA A 147 17.88 4.36 -11.26
N GLY A 148 17.10 4.23 -10.20
CA GLY A 148 16.52 5.36 -9.46
C GLY A 148 15.14 5.79 -9.98
N THR A 149 14.53 5.09 -10.93
CA THR A 149 13.12 5.29 -11.33
C THR A 149 12.20 4.23 -10.72
N TRP A 150 10.88 4.45 -10.76
CA TRP A 150 9.86 3.55 -10.21
C TRP A 150 9.57 2.29 -11.05
N GLY A 151 10.50 1.90 -11.92
CA GLY A 151 10.35 0.80 -12.87
C GLY A 151 10.05 1.28 -14.30
N PRO A 152 9.66 0.36 -15.20
CA PRO A 152 9.29 0.68 -16.58
C PRO A 152 7.85 1.19 -16.68
N ASP A 153 7.55 1.97 -17.72
CA ASP A 153 6.22 2.56 -17.97
C ASP A 153 5.10 1.52 -18.01
N ALA A 154 5.39 0.28 -18.42
CA ALA A 154 4.41 -0.81 -18.43
C ALA A 154 3.85 -1.13 -17.03
N SER A 155 4.62 -0.87 -15.96
CA SER A 155 4.17 -1.00 -14.58
C SER A 155 3.03 -0.02 -14.27
N ASP A 156 3.13 1.22 -14.76
CA ASP A 156 2.11 2.24 -14.56
C ASP A 156 0.89 1.97 -15.46
N MET A 157 1.14 1.55 -16.70
CA MET A 157 0.08 1.13 -17.63
C MET A 157 -0.77 -0.03 -17.08
N LEU A 158 -0.15 -0.98 -16.37
CA LEU A 158 -0.86 -2.09 -15.72
C LEU A 158 -1.93 -1.60 -14.74
N MET A 159 -1.61 -0.60 -13.92
CA MET A 159 -2.57 0.00 -12.98
C MET A 159 -3.60 0.88 -13.69
N ALA A 160 -3.15 1.68 -14.67
CA ALA A 160 -3.98 2.61 -15.42
C ALA A 160 -5.12 1.92 -16.17
N ARG A 161 -4.94 0.66 -16.62
CA ARG A 161 -6.01 -0.19 -17.18
C ARG A 161 -7.21 -0.36 -16.26
N THR A 162 -7.03 -0.15 -14.95
CA THR A 162 -8.09 -0.22 -13.95
C THR A 162 -8.49 1.14 -13.38
N GLY A 163 -8.00 2.23 -13.97
CA GLY A 163 -8.22 3.61 -13.50
C GLY A 163 -7.54 3.90 -12.16
N ARG A 164 -6.38 3.28 -11.90
CA ARG A 164 -5.62 3.42 -10.65
C ARG A 164 -4.17 3.77 -10.98
N GLU A 165 -3.49 4.30 -9.97
CA GLU A 165 -2.09 4.72 -10.04
C GLU A 165 -1.34 4.22 -8.81
N TRP A 166 -0.02 4.05 -8.95
CA TRP A 166 0.83 3.68 -7.83
C TRP A 166 0.88 4.80 -6.78
N ASN A 167 1.24 4.44 -5.55
CA ASN A 167 1.51 5.41 -4.50
C ASN A 167 2.92 5.99 -4.68
N SER A 168 3.10 6.90 -5.65
CA SER A 168 4.32 7.71 -5.74
C SER A 168 4.28 8.79 -4.67
N SER A 169 5.33 8.87 -3.87
CA SER A 169 5.48 9.75 -2.70
C SER A 169 5.57 11.26 -3.03
N ASP A 170 5.32 11.67 -4.28
CA ASP A 170 5.39 13.07 -4.73
C ASP A 170 4.01 13.57 -5.20
N ALA A 171 3.22 14.04 -4.24
CA ALA A 171 2.15 15.02 -4.41
C ALA A 171 1.96 15.82 -3.10
#